data_AF-A0A8T2BS77-F1
#
_entry.id   AF-A0A8T2BS77-F1
#
_cell.length_a   1.000
_cell.length_b   1.000
_cell.length_c   1.000
_cell.angle_alpha   90.00
_cell.angle_beta   90.00
_cell.angle_gamma   90.00
#
_symmetry.space_group_name_H-M   'P 1'
#
loop_
_entity.id
_entity.type
_entity.pdbx_description
1 polymer ?
#
loop_
_entity_poly.entity_id
_entity_poly.type
_entity_poly.pdbx_seq_one_letter_code
_entity_poly.pdbx_strand_id
1 'polypeptide(L)'
;MESIFTEINSKANKARTNVDYFHTAYMKATNTDLGDEAFKAVTNPILSQMEQIINTSKHVSYRVQVLRNANSDPNFLRDLDEVDNMGDNVFEKSKTALDIMRKAIVDAKERKKARDEAIKEEEEAQKRAKEEELKKKAKNEAGESSSHLQRN
;
A
#
# COMPACT_ATOMS: atom_id res chain seq x y z
N MET A 1 -32.05 22.44 -2.51
CA MET A 1 -30.78 23.06 -2.96
C MET A 1 -29.67 22.91 -1.94
N GLU A 2 -29.86 23.33 -0.69
CA GLU A 2 -28.78 23.22 0.32
C GLU A 2 -28.28 21.78 0.55
N SER A 3 -29.15 20.77 0.49
CA SER A 3 -28.72 19.37 0.64
C SER A 3 -27.86 18.89 -0.53
N ILE A 4 -28.18 19.30 -1.77
CA ILE A 4 -27.39 18.96 -2.98
C ILE A 4 -25.98 19.54 -2.85
N PHE A 5 -25.87 20.82 -2.53
CA PHE A 5 -24.56 21.44 -2.32
C PHE A 5 -23.76 20.80 -1.18
N THR A 6 -24.45 20.38 -0.11
CA THR A 6 -23.83 19.67 1.01
C THR A 6 -23.32 18.30 0.58
N GLU A 7 -24.08 17.58 -0.24
CA GLU A 7 -23.71 16.28 -0.77
C GLU A 7 -22.49 16.35 -1.69
N ILE A 8 -22.49 17.29 -2.65
CA ILE A 8 -21.35 17.53 -3.55
C ILE A 8 -20.08 17.85 -2.74
N ASN A 9 -20.18 18.74 -1.75
CA ASN A 9 -19.06 19.05 -0.87
C ASN A 9 -18.62 17.84 -0.03
N SER A 10 -19.56 16.99 0.39
CA SER A 10 -19.24 15.75 1.10
C SER A 10 -18.41 14.81 0.22
N LYS A 11 -18.75 14.65 -1.06
CA LYS A 11 -17.99 13.85 -2.04
C LYS A 11 -16.55 14.37 -2.18
N ALA A 12 -16.38 15.68 -2.36
CA ALA A 12 -15.06 16.32 -2.45
C ALA A 12 -14.23 16.17 -1.15
N ASN A 13 -14.85 16.33 0.02
CA ASN A 13 -14.17 16.16 1.30
C ASN A 13 -13.75 14.70 1.53
N LYS A 14 -14.64 13.73 1.25
CA LYS A 14 -14.30 12.30 1.34
C LYS A 14 -13.16 11.95 0.39
N ALA A 15 -13.12 12.53 -0.80
CA ALA A 15 -12.03 12.29 -1.74
C ALA A 15 -10.67 12.71 -1.18
N ARG A 16 -10.61 13.87 -0.51
CA ARG A 16 -9.41 14.34 0.20
C ARG A 16 -9.04 13.41 1.36
N THR A 17 -10.01 13.00 2.17
CA THR A 17 -9.77 12.05 3.27
C THR A 17 -9.22 10.71 2.76
N ASN A 18 -9.72 10.20 1.64
CA ASN A 18 -9.18 8.99 1.02
C ASN A 18 -7.71 9.16 0.61
N VAL A 19 -7.33 10.32 0.06
CA VAL A 19 -5.93 10.67 -0.24
C VAL A 19 -5.05 10.62 1.00
N ASP A 20 -5.49 11.26 2.08
CA ASP A 20 -4.74 11.24 3.34
C ASP A 20 -4.54 9.80 3.86
N TYR A 21 -5.57 8.96 3.76
CA TYR A 21 -5.49 7.56 4.17
C TYR A 21 -4.52 6.75 3.33
N PHE A 22 -4.65 6.76 2.00
CA PHE A 22 -3.76 5.93 1.18
C PHE A 22 -2.32 6.45 1.20
N HIS A 23 -2.09 7.76 1.31
CA HIS A 23 -0.75 8.33 1.43
C HIS A 23 -0.10 7.96 2.77
N THR A 24 -0.85 8.06 3.87
CA THR A 24 -0.38 7.62 5.20
C THR A 24 -0.04 6.13 5.19
N ALA A 25 -0.87 5.32 4.53
CA ALA A 25 -0.67 3.89 4.43
C ALA A 25 0.58 3.54 3.60
N TYR A 26 0.81 4.26 2.49
CA TYR A 26 2.04 4.18 1.71
C TYR A 26 3.28 4.49 2.56
N MET A 27 3.30 5.64 3.23
CA MET A 27 4.44 6.05 4.07
C MET A 27 4.75 5.02 5.17
N LYS A 28 3.72 4.45 5.80
CA LYS A 28 3.90 3.37 6.78
C LYS A 28 4.47 2.10 6.14
N ALA A 29 3.98 1.70 4.97
CA ALA A 29 4.47 0.52 4.28
C ALA A 29 5.93 0.69 3.82
N THR A 30 6.32 1.86 3.33
CA THR A 30 7.72 2.12 2.91
C THR A 30 8.69 2.31 4.06
N ASN A 31 8.22 2.80 5.21
CA ASN A 31 9.02 2.89 6.43
C ASN A 31 9.11 1.55 7.19
N THR A 32 8.51 0.50 6.63
CA THR A 32 8.62 -0.88 7.11
C THR A 32 9.13 -1.77 5.98
N ASP A 33 9.44 -3.04 6.25
CA ASP A 33 9.93 -3.98 5.22
C ASP A 33 8.85 -4.42 4.20
N LEU A 34 7.77 -3.64 4.06
CA LEU A 34 6.66 -3.90 3.13
C LEU A 34 6.84 -3.15 1.80
N GLY A 35 7.65 -2.09 1.76
CA GLY A 35 7.90 -1.24 0.59
C GLY A 35 8.79 -1.87 -0.49
N ASP A 36 8.55 -3.13 -0.86
CA ASP A 36 9.29 -3.80 -1.93
C ASP A 36 8.94 -3.24 -3.33
N GLU A 37 9.71 -3.62 -4.36
CA GLU A 37 9.51 -3.11 -5.72
C GLU A 37 8.13 -3.49 -6.29
N ALA A 38 7.59 -4.65 -5.92
CA ALA A 38 6.25 -5.06 -6.31
C ALA A 38 5.16 -4.17 -5.67
N PHE A 39 5.33 -3.78 -4.41
CA PHE A 39 4.48 -2.81 -3.74
C PHE A 39 4.54 -1.46 -4.46
N LYS A 40 5.75 -0.92 -4.68
CA LYS A 40 5.94 0.37 -5.37
C LYS A 40 5.37 0.39 -6.78
N ALA A 41 5.50 -0.70 -7.54
CA ALA A 41 4.95 -0.79 -8.90
C ALA A 41 3.44 -0.58 -8.93
N VAL A 42 2.72 -1.08 -7.92
CA VAL A 42 1.26 -0.91 -7.79
C VAL A 42 0.90 0.46 -7.22
N THR A 43 1.68 0.97 -6.25
CA THR A 43 1.31 2.17 -5.50
C THR A 43 1.76 3.48 -6.13
N ASN A 44 2.86 3.50 -6.89
CA ASN A 44 3.38 4.73 -7.50
C ASN A 44 2.38 5.40 -8.46
N PRO A 45 1.65 4.67 -9.33
CA PRO A 45 0.59 5.27 -10.14
C PRO A 45 -0.51 5.94 -9.29
N ILE A 46 -0.84 5.37 -8.13
CA ILE A 46 -1.83 5.95 -7.20
C ILE A 46 -1.33 7.28 -6.63
N LEU A 47 -0.07 7.31 -6.19
CA LEU A 47 0.55 8.51 -5.65
C LEU A 47 0.62 9.65 -6.67
N SER A 48 0.87 9.31 -7.95
CA SER A 48 0.89 10.30 -9.03
C SER A 48 -0.45 11.03 -9.23
N GLN A 49 -1.56 10.42 -8.78
CA GLN A 49 -2.90 10.99 -8.91
C GLN A 49 -3.32 11.85 -7.70
N MET A 50 -2.55 11.85 -6.61
CA MET A 50 -2.91 12.56 -5.37
C MET A 50 -3.20 14.03 -5.59
N GLU A 51 -2.27 14.71 -6.25
CA GLU A 51 -2.37 16.15 -6.48
C GLU A 51 -3.59 16.47 -7.34
N GLN A 52 -3.85 15.66 -8.37
CA GLN A 52 -5.04 15.81 -9.21
C GLN A 52 -6.31 15.65 -8.38
N ILE A 53 -6.41 14.59 -7.56
CA ILE A 53 -7.59 14.36 -6.71
C ILE A 53 -7.81 15.53 -5.75
N ILE A 54 -6.75 16.02 -5.11
CA ILE A 54 -6.80 17.17 -4.20
C ILE A 54 -7.26 18.43 -4.94
N ASN A 55 -6.67 18.72 -6.09
CA ASN A 55 -6.96 19.93 -6.87
C ASN A 55 -8.38 19.91 -7.43
N THR A 56 -8.83 18.77 -7.97
CA THR A 56 -10.23 18.62 -8.42
C THR A 56 -11.20 18.74 -7.24
N SER A 57 -10.90 18.16 -6.08
CA SER A 57 -11.76 18.29 -4.89
C SER A 57 -11.88 19.75 -4.43
N LYS A 58 -10.76 20.50 -4.41
CA LYS A 58 -10.78 21.94 -4.12
C LYS A 58 -11.61 22.71 -5.14
N HIS A 59 -11.47 22.37 -6.43
CA HIS A 59 -12.22 23.01 -7.51
C HIS A 59 -13.73 22.77 -7.36
N VAL A 60 -14.15 21.55 -7.04
CA VAL A 60 -15.56 21.23 -6.75
C VAL A 60 -16.08 22.09 -5.61
N SER A 61 -15.39 22.15 -4.48
CA SER A 61 -15.83 22.99 -3.34
C SER A 61 -15.91 24.47 -3.68
N TYR A 62 -14.96 24.99 -4.44
CA TYR A 62 -14.99 26.36 -4.93
C TYR A 62 -16.20 26.61 -5.83
N ARG A 63 -16.45 25.75 -6.82
CA ARG A 63 -17.58 25.88 -7.75
C ARG A 63 -18.93 25.79 -7.04
N VAL A 64 -19.07 24.92 -6.04
CA VAL A 64 -20.26 24.87 -5.18
C VAL A 64 -20.49 26.20 -4.47
N GLN A 65 -19.43 26.83 -3.94
CA GLN A 65 -19.54 28.13 -3.29
C GLN A 65 -19.93 29.23 -4.27
N VAL A 66 -19.38 29.22 -5.49
CA VAL A 66 -19.76 30.17 -6.55
C VAL A 66 -21.24 30.01 -6.90
N LEU A 67 -21.70 28.78 -7.14
CA LEU A 67 -23.10 28.49 -7.47
C LEU A 67 -24.07 28.89 -6.35
N ARG A 68 -23.71 28.68 -5.08
CA ARG A 68 -24.51 29.13 -3.93
C ARG A 68 -24.75 30.64 -3.92
N ASN A 69 -23.79 31.41 -4.42
CA ASN A 69 -23.83 32.88 -4.42
C ASN A 69 -24.28 33.46 -5.78
N ALA A 70 -24.52 32.61 -6.79
CA ALA A 70 -24.93 33.04 -8.11
C ALA A 70 -26.42 33.41 -8.08
N ASN A 71 -26.72 34.70 -8.18
CA ASN A 71 -28.10 35.16 -8.39
C ASN A 71 -28.43 35.10 -9.89
N SER A 72 -29.46 34.35 -10.24
CA SER A 72 -30.09 34.36 -11.57
C SER A 72 -29.17 33.98 -12.74
N ASP A 73 -28.28 32.99 -12.54
CA ASP A 73 -27.50 32.43 -13.64
C ASP A 73 -28.41 31.55 -14.53
N PRO A 74 -28.60 31.90 -15.83
CA PRO A 74 -29.40 31.10 -16.74
C PRO A 74 -28.84 29.69 -16.99
N ASN A 75 -27.55 29.46 -16.70
CA ASN A 75 -26.90 28.16 -16.83
C ASN A 75 -26.81 27.38 -15.50
N PHE A 76 -27.41 27.90 -14.42
CA PHE A 76 -27.23 27.37 -13.07
C PHE A 76 -27.39 25.85 -12.96
N LEU A 77 -28.44 25.29 -13.58
CA LEU A 77 -28.71 23.84 -13.51
C LEU A 77 -27.65 23.01 -14.24
N ARG A 78 -27.17 23.50 -15.40
CA ARG A 78 -26.12 22.82 -16.17
C ARG A 78 -24.81 22.84 -15.39
N ASP A 79 -24.43 24.00 -14.87
CA ASP A 79 -23.19 24.18 -14.12
C ASP A 79 -23.23 23.42 -12.78
N LEU A 80 -24.41 23.27 -12.17
CA LEU A 80 -24.61 22.42 -10.99
C LEU A 80 -24.40 20.94 -11.32
N ASP A 81 -25.01 20.45 -12.40
CA ASP A 81 -24.86 19.06 -12.84
C ASP A 81 -23.40 18.73 -13.19
N GLU A 82 -22.70 19.64 -13.86
CA GLU A 82 -21.28 19.49 -14.15
C GLU A 82 -20.44 19.36 -12.87
N VAL A 83 -20.71 20.19 -11.86
CA VAL A 83 -19.98 20.19 -10.60
C VAL A 83 -20.30 18.94 -9.76
N ASP A 84 -21.53 18.44 -9.80
CA ASP A 84 -21.90 17.18 -9.16
C ASP A 84 -21.18 15.99 -9.82
N ASN A 85 -21.18 15.92 -11.15
CA ASN A 85 -20.46 14.91 -11.92
C ASN A 85 -18.94 14.95 -11.64
N MET A 86 -18.34 16.14 -11.49
CA MET A 86 -16.94 16.26 -11.04
C MET A 86 -16.76 15.71 -9.62
N GLY A 87 -17.71 15.97 -8.72
CA GLY A 87 -17.75 15.44 -7.36
C GLY A 87 -17.78 13.91 -7.33
N ASP A 88 -18.63 13.28 -8.13
CA ASP A 88 -18.70 11.83 -8.27
C ASP A 88 -17.42 11.23 -8.83
N ASN A 89 -16.89 11.83 -9.91
CA ASN A 89 -15.67 11.36 -10.56
C ASN A 89 -14.47 11.39 -9.61
N VAL A 90 -14.27 12.51 -8.89
CA VAL A 90 -13.14 12.63 -7.96
C VAL A 90 -13.30 11.71 -6.76
N PHE A 91 -14.53 11.50 -6.27
CA PHE A 91 -14.79 10.58 -5.19
C PHE A 91 -14.50 9.12 -5.58
N GLU A 92 -15.03 8.64 -6.71
CA GLU A 92 -14.80 7.26 -7.15
C GLU A 92 -13.33 6.99 -7.51
N LYS A 93 -12.62 7.96 -8.10
CA LYS A 93 -11.16 7.87 -8.30
C LYS A 93 -10.41 7.70 -6.97
N SER A 94 -10.73 8.54 -5.99
CA SER A 94 -10.09 8.50 -4.67
C SER A 94 -10.34 7.18 -3.92
N LYS A 95 -11.53 6.61 -4.10
CA LYS A 95 -11.97 5.37 -3.46
C LYS A 95 -11.29 4.17 -4.11
N THR A 96 -11.25 4.13 -5.44
CA THR A 96 -10.50 3.12 -6.20
C THR A 96 -9.03 3.12 -5.82
N ALA A 97 -8.41 4.31 -5.75
CA ALA A 97 -7.03 4.48 -5.28
C ALA A 97 -6.82 3.91 -3.86
N LEU A 98 -7.72 4.21 -2.93
CA LEU A 98 -7.66 3.71 -1.56
C LEU A 98 -7.80 2.18 -1.50
N ASP A 99 -8.69 1.59 -2.28
CA ASP A 99 -8.92 0.15 -2.29
C ASP A 99 -7.74 -0.61 -2.92
N ILE A 100 -7.14 -0.08 -3.98
CA ILE A 100 -5.90 -0.64 -4.55
C ILE A 100 -4.75 -0.55 -3.52
N MET A 101 -4.59 0.57 -2.82
CA MET A 101 -3.57 0.71 -1.77
C MET A 101 -3.77 -0.31 -0.65
N ARG A 102 -5.01 -0.50 -0.19
CA ARG A 102 -5.34 -1.51 0.83
C ARG A 102 -4.96 -2.91 0.39
N LYS A 103 -5.29 -3.27 -0.85
CA LYS A 103 -4.91 -4.56 -1.42
C LYS A 103 -3.39 -4.72 -1.52
N ALA A 104 -2.69 -3.70 -2.02
CA ALA A 104 -1.23 -3.71 -2.12
C ALA A 104 -0.54 -3.95 -0.78
N ILE A 105 -1.09 -3.40 0.32
CA ILE A 105 -0.58 -3.62 1.69
C ILE A 105 -0.80 -5.07 2.14
N VAL A 106 -1.97 -5.65 1.85
CA VAL A 106 -2.24 -7.07 2.17
C VAL A 106 -1.25 -7.95 1.41
N ASP A 107 -1.13 -7.77 0.10
CA ASP A 107 -0.23 -8.55 -0.74
C ASP A 107 1.24 -8.39 -0.28
N ALA A 108 1.65 -7.18 0.12
CA ALA A 108 3.00 -6.94 0.65
C ALA A 108 3.26 -7.66 1.97
N LYS A 109 2.26 -7.73 2.86
CA LYS A 109 2.37 -8.49 4.12
C LYS A 109 2.51 -9.99 3.87
N GLU A 110 1.76 -10.53 2.91
CA GLU A 110 1.87 -11.93 2.52
C GLU A 110 3.24 -12.25 1.93
N ARG A 111 3.74 -11.39 1.03
CA ARG A 111 5.11 -11.52 0.51
C ARG A 111 6.16 -11.46 1.59
N LYS A 112 6.03 -10.53 2.56
CA LYS A 112 6.95 -10.45 3.69
C LYS A 112 6.93 -11.74 4.49
N LYS A 113 5.75 -12.25 4.85
CA LYS A 113 5.61 -13.51 5.58
C LYS A 113 6.31 -14.67 4.86
N ALA A 114 6.09 -14.79 3.55
CA ALA A 114 6.73 -15.84 2.75
C ALA A 114 8.28 -15.71 2.74
N ARG A 115 8.81 -14.49 2.68
CA ARG A 115 10.27 -14.25 2.81
C ARG A 115 10.80 -14.64 4.18
N ASP A 116 10.11 -14.22 5.24
CA ASP A 116 10.52 -14.51 6.62
C ASP A 116 10.49 -16.03 6.91
N GLU A 117 9.50 -16.75 6.37
CA GLU A 117 9.43 -18.21 6.44
C GLU A 117 10.56 -18.89 5.66
N ALA A 118 10.85 -18.44 4.44
CA ALA A 118 11.95 -18.97 3.63
C ALA A 118 13.32 -18.76 4.28
N ILE A 119 13.57 -17.58 4.87
CA ILE A 119 14.81 -17.29 5.61
C ILE A 119 14.96 -18.25 6.80
N LYS A 120 13.88 -18.48 7.54
CA LYS A 120 13.90 -19.39 8.70
C LYS A 120 14.21 -20.83 8.28
N GLU A 121 13.59 -21.32 7.21
CA GLU A 121 13.85 -22.65 6.67
C GLU A 121 15.30 -22.80 6.20
N GLU A 122 15.85 -21.78 5.53
CA GLU A 122 17.24 -21.76 5.10
C GLU A 122 18.21 -21.78 6.30
N GLU A 123 17.96 -20.96 7.33
CA GLU A 123 18.75 -20.96 8.56
C GLU A 123 18.74 -22.32 9.28
N GLU A 124 17.59 -22.98 9.36
CA GLU A 124 17.47 -24.32 9.93
C GLU A 124 18.21 -25.37 9.11
N ALA A 125 18.11 -25.32 7.78
CA ALA A 125 18.83 -26.22 6.88
C ALA A 125 20.36 -26.05 7.02
N GLN A 126 20.84 -24.80 7.07
CA GLN A 126 22.27 -24.51 7.27
C GLN A 126 22.77 -24.99 8.64
N LYS A 127 21.97 -24.86 9.71
CA LYS A 127 22.32 -25.39 11.03
C LYS A 127 22.44 -26.91 11.02
N ARG A 128 21.47 -27.61 10.43
CA ARG A 128 21.49 -29.09 10.30
C ARG A 128 22.70 -29.57 9.49
N ALA A 129 23.01 -28.91 8.38
CA ALA A 129 24.18 -29.24 7.57
C ALA A 129 25.50 -29.09 8.35
N LYS A 130 25.65 -27.99 9.12
CA LYS A 130 26.82 -27.78 10.00
C LYS A 130 26.93 -28.83 11.10
N GLU A 131 25.82 -29.19 11.74
CA GLU A 131 25.81 -30.24 12.77
C GLU A 131 26.18 -31.62 12.21
N GLU A 132 25.70 -31.98 11.01
CA GLU A 132 26.08 -33.21 10.34
C GLU A 132 27.56 -33.24 9.97
N GLU A 133 28.11 -32.13 9.48
CA GLU A 133 29.53 -32.01 9.16
C GLU A 133 30.40 -32.17 10.42
N LEU A 134 30.02 -31.53 11.53
CA LEU A 134 30.69 -31.68 12.83
C LEU A 134 30.63 -33.12 13.34
N LYS A 135 29.48 -33.79 13.24
CA LYS A 135 29.33 -35.21 13.61
C LYS A 135 30.21 -36.12 12.76
N LYS A 136 30.34 -35.84 11.46
CA LYS A 136 31.23 -36.60 10.55
C LYS A 136 32.71 -36.41 10.93
N LYS A 137 33.14 -35.17 11.19
CA LYS A 137 34.51 -34.86 11.64
C LYS A 137 34.85 -35.58 12.95
N ALA A 138 33.97 -35.51 13.95
CA ALA A 138 34.16 -36.19 15.23
C ALA A 138 34.24 -37.72 15.11
N LYS A 139 33.46 -38.35 14.20
CA LYS A 139 33.54 -39.79 13.95
C LYS A 139 34.86 -40.22 13.29
N ASN A 140 35.39 -39.41 12.39
CA ASN A 140 36.65 -39.71 11.71
C ASN A 140 37.84 -39.62 12.68
N GLU A 141 37.89 -38.62 13.56
CA GLU A 141 38.95 -38.46 14.57
C GLU A 141 38.94 -39.60 15.62
N ALA A 142 37.76 -40.11 15.98
CA ALA A 142 37.62 -41.27 16.86
C ALA A 142 38.06 -42.59 16.18
N GLY A 143 37.82 -42.73 14.86
CA GLY A 143 38.24 -43.89 14.08
C GLY A 143 39.76 -43.97 13.87
N GLU A 144 40.43 -42.82 13.64
CA GLU A 144 41.88 -42.77 13.49
C GLU A 144 42.61 -43.06 14.81
N SER A 145 42.11 -42.54 15.94
CA SER A 145 42.67 -42.80 17.27
C SER A 145 42.57 -44.28 17.69
N SER A 146 41.53 -45.00 17.25
CA SER A 146 41.36 -46.43 17.55
C SER A 146 42.28 -47.33 16.71
N SER A 147 42.69 -46.88 15.53
CA SER A 147 43.55 -47.68 14.63
C SER A 147 45.02 -47.72 15.08
N HIS A 148 45.44 -46.77 15.91
CA HIS A 148 46.83 -46.67 16.37
C HIS A 148 47.14 -47.57 17.60
N LEU A 149 46.12 -48.06 18.30
CA LEU A 149 46.27 -48.92 19.50
C LEU A 149 46.34 -50.43 19.21
N GLN A 150 46.18 -50.87 17.96
CA GLN A 150 46.22 -52.29 17.58
C GLN A 150 47.50 -52.73 16.84
N ARG A 151 48.53 -51.87 16.76
CA ARG A 151 49.85 -52.26 16.25
C ARG A 151 50.86 -52.34 17.41
N ASN A 152 50.84 -53.44 18.15
CA ASN A 152 51.96 -53.92 18.97
C ASN A 152 52.10 -55.42 18.75
#